data_AF-A0A1E7YR77-F1
#
_entry.id   AF-A0A1E7YR77-F1
#
_cell.length_a   1.000
_cell.length_b   1.000
_cell.length_c   1.000
_cell.angle_alpha   90.00
_cell.angle_beta   90.00
_cell.angle_gamma   90.00
#
_symmetry.space_group_name_H-M   'P 1'
#
loop_
_entity.id
_entity.type
_entity.pdbx_description
1 polymer ?
#
loop_
_entity_poly.entity_id
_entity_poly.type
_entity_poly.pdbx_seq_one_letter_code
_entity_poly.pdbx_strand_id
1 'polypeptide(L)' 'MRTQNPLSRLIDGLRFDVPGDLAIADQIEALAPRYLPRHRAQKVIRDIRSLRALHEREVAHV' A
#
# COMPACT_ATOMS: atom_id res chain seq x y z
N MET A 1 15.31 20.30 -2.91
CA MET A 1 15.39 18.89 -3.35
C MET A 1 14.44 18.06 -2.48
N ARG A 2 13.31 17.58 -3.02
CA ARG A 2 12.46 16.62 -2.29
C ARG A 2 13.18 15.27 -2.33
N THR A 3 13.74 14.87 -1.20
CA THR A 3 14.16 13.48 -0.98
C THR A 3 12.93 12.60 -1.17
N GLN A 4 12.80 11.98 -2.34
CA GLN A 4 11.76 10.98 -2.58
C GLN A 4 12.07 9.80 -1.67
N ASN A 5 11.36 9.71 -0.55
CA ASN A 5 11.50 8.58 0.36
C ASN A 5 10.96 7.31 -0.32
N PRO A 6 11.42 6.12 0.08
CA PRO A 6 10.99 4.87 -0.54
C PRO A 6 9.47 4.67 -0.57
N LEU A 7 8.76 5.15 0.46
CA LEU A 7 7.31 5.07 0.54
C LEU A 7 6.61 5.88 -0.58
N SER A 8 7.10 7.08 -0.88
CA SER A 8 6.53 7.92 -1.94
C SER A 8 6.65 7.27 -3.33
N ARG A 9 7.78 6.61 -3.61
CA ARG A 9 7.98 5.90 -4.89
C ARG A 9 7.05 4.69 -5.04
N LEU A 10 6.78 3.98 -3.94
CA LEU A 10 5.88 2.83 -3.96
C LEU A 10 4.43 3.26 -4.16
N ILE A 11 3.99 4.34 -3.52
CA ILE A 11 2.64 4.90 -3.69
C ILE A 11 2.43 5.39 -5.12
N ASP A 12 3.39 6.13 -5.70
CA ASP A 12 3.28 6.65 -7.06
C ASP A 12 3.33 5.53 -8.13
N GLY A 13 3.90 4.37 -7.79
CA GLY A 13 4.02 3.21 -8.66
C GLY A 13 2.87 2.20 -8.57
N LEU A 14 1.95 2.35 -7.61
CA LEU A 14 0.84 1.43 -7.43
C LEU A 14 -0.25 1.65 -8.48
N ARG A 15 -0.56 0.59 -9.22
CA ARG A 15 -1.58 0.61 -10.25
C ARG A 15 -2.78 -0.30 -9.92
N PHE A 16 -2.67 -1.20 -8.95
CA PHE A 16 -3.77 -2.06 -8.47
C PHE A 16 -4.44 -2.89 -9.59
N ASP A 17 -3.70 -3.17 -10.66
CA ASP A 17 -4.14 -3.84 -11.89
C ASP A 17 -3.44 -5.19 -12.13
N VAL A 18 -2.54 -5.64 -11.24
CA VAL A 18 -1.81 -6.92 -11.40
C VAL A 18 -1.56 -7.64 -10.06
N PRO A 19 -1.40 -8.98 -10.06
CA PRO A 19 -1.14 -9.77 -8.83
C PRO A 19 0.07 -9.31 -8.00
N GLY A 20 1.00 -8.54 -8.59
CA GLY A 20 2.14 -7.94 -7.89
C GLY A 20 1.78 -6.86 -6.86
N ASP A 21 0.52 -6.37 -6.86
CA ASP A 21 0.07 -5.31 -5.96
C ASP A 21 0.01 -5.74 -4.49
N LEU A 22 -0.11 -7.05 -4.21
CA LEU A 22 -0.07 -7.58 -2.84
C LEU A 22 1.33 -7.40 -2.20
N ALA A 23 2.39 -7.64 -2.96
CA ALA A 23 3.76 -7.47 -2.48
C ALA A 23 4.09 -5.99 -2.22
N ILE A 24 3.54 -5.07 -3.01
CA ILE A 24 3.71 -3.63 -2.80
C ILE A 24 2.89 -3.16 -1.58
N ALA A 25 1.68 -3.68 -1.41
CA ALA A 25 0.85 -3.43 -0.23
C ALA A 25 1.57 -3.80 1.08
N ASP A 26 2.25 -4.95 1.14
CA ASP A 26 3.06 -5.35 2.30
C ASP A 26 4.20 -4.36 2.59
N GLN A 27 4.89 -3.90 1.55
CA GLN A 27 5.96 -2.91 1.69
C GLN A 27 5.43 -1.57 2.21
N ILE A 28 4.26 -1.14 1.76
CA ILE A 28 3.62 0.09 2.26
C ILE A 28 3.23 -0.04 3.72
N GLU A 29 2.62 -1.16 4.14
CA GLU A 29 2.28 -1.38 5.56
C GLU A 29 3.53 -1.31 6.44
N ALA A 30 4.65 -1.90 6.00
CA ALA A 30 5.91 -1.90 6.74
C ALA A 30 6.57 -0.50 6.81
N LEU A 31 6.46 0.31 5.75
CA LEU A 31 7.14 1.61 5.66
C LEU A 31 6.29 2.77 6.20
N ALA A 32 4.96 2.68 6.15
CA ALA A 32 4.05 3.71 6.64
C ALA A 32 4.37 4.22 8.07
N PRO A 33 4.57 3.37 9.09
CA PRO A 33 4.86 3.84 10.45
C PRO A 33 6.26 4.49 10.59
N ARG A 34 7.17 4.25 9.64
CA ARG A 34 8.53 4.82 9.65
C ARG A 34 8.58 6.22 9.06
N TYR A 35 7.72 6.52 8.08
CA TYR A 35 7.78 7.75 7.29
C TYR A 35 6.58 8.68 7.46
N LEU A 36 5.50 8.23 8.11
CA LEU A 36 4.29 9.03 8.31
C LEU A 36 4.00 9.23 9.81
N PRO A 37 3.39 10.36 10.18
CA PRO A 37 2.82 10.54 11.52
C PRO A 37 1.80 9.43 11.83
N ARG A 38 1.73 9.00 13.10
CA ARG A 38 0.94 7.84 13.54
C ARG A 38 -0.49 7.79 12.99
N HIS A 39 -1.22 8.91 13.03
CA HIS A 39 -2.60 8.97 12.53
C HIS A 39 -2.69 8.73 11.01
N ARG A 40 -1.72 9.21 10.23
CA ARG A 40 -1.65 8.98 8.78
C ARG A 40 -1.22 7.55 8.47
N ALA A 41 -0.22 7.04 9.19
CA ALA A 41 0.22 5.65 9.04
C ALA A 41 -0.93 4.67 9.28
N GLN A 42 -1.72 4.88 10.34
CA GLN A 42 -2.90 4.06 10.65
C GLN A 42 -3.95 4.11 9.54
N LYS A 43 -4.23 5.30 8.99
CA LYS A 43 -5.15 5.44 7.86
C LYS A 43 -4.65 4.68 6.63
N VAL A 44 -3.38 4.86 6.25
CA VAL A 44 -2.77 4.18 5.10
C VAL A 44 -2.80 2.66 5.27
N ILE A 45 -2.41 2.13 6.44
CA ILE A 45 -2.46 0.69 6.72
C ILE A 45 -3.90 0.16 6.59
N ARG A 46 -4.89 0.87 7.14
CA ARG A 46 -6.29 0.47 7.03
C ARG A 46 -6.74 0.42 5.56
N ASP A 47 -6.45 1.46 4.80
CA ASP A 47 -6.87 1.57 3.40
C ASP A 47 -6.19 0.47 2.54
N ILE A 48 -4.92 0.15 2.79
CA ILE A 48 -4.20 -0.97 2.13
C ILE A 48 -4.84 -2.32 2.46
N ARG A 49 -5.21 -2.58 3.72
CA ARG A 49 -5.90 -3.82 4.11
C ARG A 49 -7.26 -3.96 3.45
N SER A 50 -8.01 -2.86 3.34
CA SER A 50 -9.28 -2.85 2.62
C SER A 50 -9.11 -3.22 1.15
N LEU A 51 -8.07 -2.70 0.48
CA LEU A 51 -7.77 -3.03 -0.92
C LEU A 51 -7.34 -4.49 -1.09
N ARG A 52 -6.58 -5.05 -0.15
CA ARG A 52 -6.24 -6.48 -0.14
C ARG A 52 -7.48 -7.36 -0.02
N ALA A 53 -8.36 -7.05 0.92
CA ALA A 53 -9.61 -7.79 1.10
C ALA A 53 -10.53 -7.69 -0.14
N LEU A 54 -10.51 -6.57 -0.85
CA LEU A 54 -11.23 -6.43 -2.11
C LEU A 54 -10.60 -7.30 -3.21
N HIS A 55 -9.27 -7.25 -3.37
CA HIS A 55 -8.54 -8.07 -4.33
C HIS A 55 -8.77 -9.57 -4.10
N GLU A 56 -8.71 -10.05 -2.86
CA GLU A 56 -9.01 -11.45 -2.51
C GLU A 56 -10.44 -11.83 -2.91
N ARG A 57 -11.42 -10.93 -2.78
CA ARG A 57 -12.82 -11.20 -3.15
C ARG A 57 -13.05 -11.17 -4.67
N GLU A 58 -12.37 -10.27 -5.38
CA GLU A 58 -12.56 -10.10 -6.82
C GLU A 58 -11.74 -11.10 -7.65
N VAL A 59 -10.55 -11.47 -7.18
CA VAL A 59 -9.65 -12.38 -7.90
C VAL A 59 -9.87 -13.85 -7.51
N ALA A 60 -10.30 -14.17 -6.28
CA ALA A 60 -10.65 -15.55 -5.91
C ALA A 60 -11.99 -16.04 -6.51
N HIS A 61 -12.69 -15.20 -7.27
CA HIS A 61 -13.92 -15.55 -7.98
C HIS A 61 -13.74 -15.67 -9.50
N VAL A 62 -12.49 -15.72 -9.98
CA VAL A 62 -12.13 -16.03 -11.39
C VAL A 62 -11.54 -17.43 -11.49
#